data_AF-A0A1Q9SH30-F1
#
_entry.id   AF-A0A1Q9SH30-F1
#
_cell.length_a   1.000
_cell.length_b   1.000
_cell.length_c   1.000
_cell.angle_alpha   90.00
_cell.angle_beta   90.00
_cell.angle_gamma   90.00
#
_symmetry.space_group_name_H-M   'P 1'
#
loop_
_entity.id
_entity.type
_entity.pdbx_description
1 polymer ?
#
loop_
_entity_poly.entity_id
_entity_poly.type
_entity_poly.pdbx_seq_one_letter_code
_entity_poly.pdbx_strand_id
1 'polypeptide(L)'
;MGERGTIALRLLGSWDATVRGAQVPTGSRQQRLLAALAIHGPRSRAYLAGLLWPEVPEDHALGSLRAAVFTLSRRLPGAVVCQGGSLALAETVDVDLHHLLELVRRPVASWSAARDDAWVLDRPGVQLLPGWYDDWVLAEQARLQELYVNAVEERAEFCLAHRDVHRALALARTVQDAAPLRESAVCLLIRAHRGLGNETEARRTFEGFRALVARELGEQPSDRVRGLLQPLPGA
;
A
#
# COMPACT_ATOMS: atom_id res chain seq x y z
N MET A 1 -23.87 -5.26 10.87
CA MET A 1 -22.44 -5.05 10.54
C MET A 1 -22.26 -3.61 10.08
N GLY A 2 -22.38 -2.66 11.00
CA GLY A 2 -22.49 -1.24 10.66
C GLY A 2 -22.36 -0.36 11.89
N GLU A 3 -21.13 0.11 12.11
CA GLU A 3 -20.72 1.43 12.59
C GLU A 3 -19.19 1.32 12.76
N ARG A 4 -18.48 1.33 11.62
CA ARG A 4 -17.03 1.56 11.65
C ARG A 4 -16.79 2.95 12.21
N GLY A 5 -15.67 3.08 12.93
CA GLY A 5 -15.25 4.21 13.72
C GLY A 5 -15.86 5.57 13.40
N THR A 6 -16.35 6.27 14.44
CA THR A 6 -16.73 7.68 14.32
C THR A 6 -15.58 8.52 13.74
N ILE A 7 -14.33 8.07 13.91
CA ILE A 7 -13.11 8.71 13.40
C ILE A 7 -12.50 7.82 12.32
N ALA A 8 -12.18 8.40 11.16
CA ALA A 8 -11.45 7.71 10.09
C ALA A 8 -10.22 8.49 9.66
N LEU A 9 -9.09 7.79 9.49
CA LEU A 9 -7.84 8.31 8.97
C LEU A 9 -7.56 7.69 7.60
N ARG A 10 -7.25 8.55 6.63
CA ARG A 10 -6.75 8.16 5.32
C ARG A 10 -5.27 8.48 5.25
N LEU A 11 -4.48 7.44 5.07
CA LEU A 11 -3.04 7.52 4.88
C LEU A 11 -2.65 7.05 3.48
N LEU A 12 -3.53 6.33 2.78
CA LEU A 12 -3.27 5.84 1.43
C LEU A 12 -3.76 6.87 0.41
N GLY A 13 -2.87 7.31 -0.48
CA GLY A 13 -3.12 8.31 -1.52
C GLY A 13 -3.07 9.75 -1.01
N SER A 14 -3.78 10.10 0.06
CA SER A 14 -3.64 11.43 0.66
C SER A 14 -3.96 11.40 2.15
N TRP A 15 -3.38 12.33 2.89
CA TRP A 15 -3.73 12.52 4.29
C TRP A 15 -5.16 13.08 4.42
N ASP A 16 -6.01 12.37 5.16
CA ASP A 16 -7.30 12.91 5.61
C ASP A 16 -7.66 12.39 7.01
N ALA A 17 -8.34 13.22 7.79
CA ALA A 17 -8.87 12.87 9.09
C ALA A 17 -10.32 13.34 9.18
N THR A 18 -11.26 12.41 9.34
CA THR A 18 -12.69 12.71 9.36
C THR A 18 -13.36 12.22 10.64
N VAL A 19 -14.40 12.93 11.06
CA VAL A 19 -15.30 12.54 12.14
C VAL A 19 -16.72 12.50 11.60
N ARG A 20 -17.35 11.32 11.56
CA ARG A 20 -18.66 11.09 10.93
C ARG A 20 -18.71 11.62 9.48
N GLY A 21 -17.60 11.47 8.75
CA GLY A 21 -17.45 11.93 7.37
C GLY A 21 -17.09 13.41 7.19
N ALA A 22 -17.10 14.23 8.25
CA ALA A 22 -16.67 15.62 8.18
C ALA A 22 -15.17 15.75 8.43
N GLN A 23 -14.44 16.45 7.55
CA GLN A 23 -13.00 16.68 7.71
C GLN A 23 -12.69 17.48 8.98
N VAL A 24 -11.65 17.06 9.69
CA VAL A 24 -11.15 17.73 10.89
C VAL A 24 -9.79 18.35 10.59
N PRO A 25 -9.66 19.69 10.67
CA PRO A 25 -8.39 20.36 10.50
C PRO A 25 -7.36 19.87 11.51
N THR A 26 -6.28 19.29 10.99
CA THR A 26 -5.15 18.78 11.77
C THR A 26 -3.88 19.50 11.31
N GLY A 27 -3.15 20.09 12.26
CA GLY A 27 -1.86 20.69 11.95
C GLY A 27 -0.79 19.63 11.71
N SER A 28 0.27 19.99 10.98
CA SER A 28 1.36 19.08 10.59
C SER A 28 1.89 18.18 11.72
N ARG A 29 2.06 18.72 12.95
CA ARG A 29 2.49 17.95 14.13
C ARG A 29 1.47 16.88 14.55
N GLN A 30 0.18 17.21 14.50
CA GLN A 30 -0.89 16.26 14.83
C GLN A 30 -1.01 15.17 13.77
N GLN A 31 -0.87 15.53 12.49
CA GLN A 31 -0.86 14.58 11.38
C GLN A 31 0.29 13.56 11.56
N ARG A 32 1.51 14.06 11.82
CA ARG A 32 2.69 13.22 12.06
C ARG A 32 2.53 12.25 13.22
N LEU A 33 1.97 12.72 14.34
CA LEU A 33 1.71 11.86 15.49
C LEU A 33 0.68 10.76 15.17
N LEU A 34 -0.44 11.11 14.54
CA LEU A 34 -1.47 10.14 14.16
C LEU A 34 -0.94 9.13 13.12
N ALA A 35 -0.17 9.60 12.13
CA ALA A 35 0.48 8.75 11.13
C ALA A 35 1.48 7.78 11.78
N ALA A 36 2.35 8.27 12.67
CA ALA A 36 3.32 7.43 13.38
C ALA A 36 2.63 6.35 14.23
N LEU A 37 1.54 6.68 14.90
CA LEU A 37 0.75 5.69 15.66
C LEU A 37 0.03 4.70 14.76
N ALA A 38 -0.48 5.15 13.60
CA ALA A 38 -1.08 4.26 12.61
C ALA A 38 -0.06 3.27 12.02
N ILE A 39 1.15 3.74 11.73
CA ILE A 39 2.19 2.94 11.07
C ILE A 39 2.90 2.01 12.06
N HIS A 40 3.33 2.53 13.22
CA HIS A 40 4.16 1.78 14.18
C HIS A 40 3.36 1.12 15.30
N GLY A 41 2.06 1.42 15.42
CA GLY A 41 1.22 0.94 16.51
C GLY A 41 1.55 1.61 17.86
N PRO A 42 1.19 0.97 18.99
CA PRO A 42 1.44 1.50 20.32
C PRO A 42 2.94 1.74 20.58
N ARG A 43 3.29 2.97 21.00
CA ARG A 43 4.68 3.37 21.27
C ARG A 43 4.81 4.28 22.48
N SER A 44 5.97 4.23 23.13
CA SER A 44 6.27 5.10 24.27
C SER A 44 6.33 6.57 23.85
N ARG A 45 6.11 7.47 24.81
CA ARG A 45 6.21 8.92 24.56
C ARG A 45 7.63 9.32 24.14
N ALA A 46 8.65 8.73 24.76
CA ALA A 46 10.05 8.99 24.40
C ALA A 46 10.35 8.58 22.95
N TYR A 47 9.89 7.39 22.53
CA TYR A 47 10.06 6.94 21.15
C TYR A 47 9.40 7.89 20.15
N LEU A 48 8.13 8.26 20.37
CA LEU A 48 7.41 9.16 19.48
C LEU A 48 8.02 10.56 19.46
N ALA A 49 8.52 11.05 20.59
CA ALA A 49 9.20 12.33 20.66
C ALA A 49 10.48 12.33 19.81
N GLY A 50 11.34 11.32 19.96
CA GLY A 50 12.56 11.17 19.18
C GLY A 50 12.31 10.93 17.69
N LEU A 51 11.26 10.18 17.34
CA LEU A 51 10.90 9.91 15.94
C LEU A 51 10.42 11.18 15.22
N LEU A 52 9.58 11.99 15.89
CA LEU A 52 8.90 13.13 15.26
C LEU A 52 9.68 14.43 15.33
N TRP A 53 10.59 14.56 16.30
CA TRP A 53 11.45 15.73 16.48
C TRP A 53 12.89 15.30 16.78
N PRO A 54 13.59 14.65 15.83
CA PRO A 54 14.94 14.14 16.04
C PRO A 54 15.97 15.25 16.26
N GLU A 55 15.72 16.45 15.73
CA GLU A 55 16.67 17.57 15.71
C GLU A 55 16.67 18.44 16.99
N VAL A 56 15.84 18.12 17.99
CA VAL A 56 15.74 18.93 19.21
C VAL A 56 16.05 18.11 20.47
N PRO A 57 16.52 18.75 21.56
CA PRO A 57 16.74 18.04 22.82
C PRO A 57 15.48 17.34 23.33
N GLU A 58 15.66 16.21 24.01
CA GLU A 58 14.57 15.31 24.43
C GLU A 58 13.44 16.03 25.20
N ASP A 59 13.78 16.94 26.11
CA ASP A 59 12.79 17.72 26.89
C ASP A 59 11.89 18.57 25.99
N HIS A 60 12.45 19.17 24.93
CA HIS A 60 11.71 19.96 23.95
C HIS A 60 10.86 19.07 23.03
N ALA A 61 11.37 17.89 22.64
CA ALA A 61 10.63 16.91 21.87
C ALA A 61 9.41 16.40 22.66
N LEU A 62 9.59 16.04 23.94
CA LEU A 62 8.52 15.65 24.86
C LEU A 62 7.52 16.79 25.11
N GLY A 63 7.99 18.04 25.17
CA GLY A 63 7.13 19.22 25.21
C GLY A 63 6.24 19.34 23.97
N SER A 64 6.82 19.18 22.78
CA SER A 64 6.12 19.21 21.50
C SER A 64 5.10 18.07 21.38
N LEU A 65 5.46 16.87 21.83
CA LEU A 65 4.55 15.73 21.88
C LEU A 65 3.35 16.01 22.78
N ARG A 66 3.57 16.55 23.99
CA ARG A 66 2.48 16.91 24.92
C ARG A 66 1.52 17.92 24.29
N ALA A 67 2.03 18.95 23.61
CA ALA A 67 1.20 19.93 22.92
C ALA A 67 0.40 19.31 21.75
N ALA A 68 1.01 18.38 20.99
CA ALA A 68 0.32 17.67 19.92
C ALA A 68 -0.82 16.79 20.45
N VAL A 69 -0.56 15.99 21.49
CA VAL A 69 -1.56 15.14 22.16
C VAL A 69 -2.69 15.98 22.75
N PHE A 70 -2.37 17.08 23.43
CA PHE A 70 -3.38 17.98 23.99
C PHE A 70 -4.25 18.67 22.92
N THR A 71 -3.68 18.95 21.75
CA THR A 71 -4.46 19.49 20.63
C THR A 71 -5.39 18.42 20.05
N LEU A 72 -4.88 17.19 19.89
CA LEU A 72 -5.67 16.06 19.42
C LEU A 72 -6.81 15.71 20.38
N SER A 73 -6.60 15.73 21.69
CA SER A 73 -7.66 15.43 22.65
C SER A 73 -8.86 16.39 22.56
N ARG A 74 -8.65 17.62 22.06
CA ARG A 74 -9.72 18.61 21.83
C ARG A 74 -10.33 18.53 20.43
N ARG A 75 -9.54 18.21 19.41
CA ARG A 75 -10.00 18.20 18.00
C ARG A 75 -10.54 16.85 17.54
N LEU A 76 -9.95 15.77 18.03
CA LEU A 76 -10.26 14.38 17.72
C LEU A 76 -10.36 13.59 19.04
N PRO A 77 -11.34 13.92 19.90
CA PRO A 77 -11.49 13.28 21.20
C PRO A 77 -11.65 11.76 21.04
N GLY A 78 -10.86 10.99 21.78
CA GLY A 78 -10.86 9.53 21.71
C GLY A 78 -10.02 8.93 20.59
N ALA A 79 -9.37 9.72 19.72
CA ALA A 79 -8.51 9.15 18.67
C ALA A 79 -7.21 8.54 19.22
N VAL A 80 -6.63 9.16 20.26
CA VAL A 80 -5.39 8.72 20.90
C VAL A 80 -5.66 8.32 22.34
N VAL A 81 -5.23 7.12 22.71
CA VAL A 81 -5.39 6.53 24.04
C VAL A 81 -4.05 6.19 24.67
N CYS A 82 -4.03 6.05 25.99
CA CYS A 82 -2.86 5.58 26.73
C CYS A 82 -3.05 4.08 27.05
N GLN A 83 -2.17 3.23 26.56
CA GLN A 83 -2.16 1.78 26.80
C GLN A 83 -0.83 1.39 27.45
N GLY A 84 -0.86 0.97 28.73
CA GLY A 84 0.34 0.50 29.43
C GLY A 84 1.51 1.50 29.44
N GLY A 85 1.23 2.81 29.51
CA GLY A 85 2.25 3.86 29.46
C GLY A 85 2.66 4.31 28.05
N SER A 86 2.22 3.60 27.02
CA SER A 86 2.39 3.97 25.61
C SER A 86 1.20 4.77 25.07
N LEU A 87 1.42 5.55 24.02
CA LEU A 87 0.35 6.14 23.22
C LEU A 87 -0.02 5.18 22.09
N ALA A 88 -1.32 5.07 21.80
CA ALA A 88 -1.86 4.25 20.72
C ALA A 88 -3.02 4.98 20.06
N LEU A 89 -3.35 4.62 18.81
CA LEU A 89 -4.68 4.94 18.27
C LEU A 89 -5.72 4.08 18.98
N ALA A 90 -6.90 4.65 19.24
CA ALA A 90 -8.01 3.86 19.73
C ALA A 90 -8.45 2.84 18.67
N GLU A 91 -8.90 1.66 19.10
CA GLU A 91 -9.43 0.61 18.22
C GLU A 91 -10.67 1.08 17.43
N THR A 92 -11.35 2.11 17.92
CA THR A 92 -12.48 2.75 17.24
C THR A 92 -12.07 3.69 16.10
N VAL A 93 -10.78 3.88 15.83
CA VAL A 93 -10.30 4.69 14.69
C VAL A 93 -10.17 3.78 13.48
N ASP A 94 -10.92 4.07 12.42
CA ASP A 94 -10.79 3.37 11.14
C ASP A 94 -9.56 3.91 10.40
N VAL A 95 -8.61 3.04 10.05
CA VAL A 95 -7.40 3.41 9.31
C VAL A 95 -7.33 2.56 8.04
N ASP A 96 -7.27 3.20 6.89
CA ASP A 96 -7.18 2.52 5.60
C ASP A 96 -5.89 1.70 5.42
N LEU A 97 -4.77 2.16 5.97
CA LEU A 97 -3.52 1.41 6.04
C LEU A 97 -3.70 0.07 6.77
N HIS A 98 -4.44 0.05 7.90
CA HIS A 98 -4.66 -1.18 8.66
C HIS A 98 -5.45 -2.20 7.85
N HIS A 99 -6.46 -1.74 7.10
CA HIS A 99 -7.22 -2.57 6.17
C HIS A 99 -6.33 -3.22 5.10
N LEU A 100 -5.41 -2.47 4.52
CA LEU A 100 -4.47 -3.01 3.55
C LEU A 100 -3.52 -4.03 4.18
N LEU A 101 -2.93 -3.69 5.34
CA LEU A 101 -2.01 -4.59 6.05
C LEU A 101 -2.69 -5.89 6.48
N GLU A 102 -3.96 -5.84 6.87
CA GLU A 102 -4.76 -7.04 7.12
C GLU A 102 -4.98 -7.84 5.84
N LEU A 103 -5.37 -7.17 4.74
CA LEU A 103 -5.62 -7.82 3.45
C LEU A 103 -4.41 -8.62 2.95
N VAL A 104 -3.22 -8.00 2.92
CA VAL A 104 -1.99 -8.62 2.39
C VAL A 104 -1.42 -9.71 3.31
N ARG A 105 -1.83 -9.79 4.57
CA ARG A 105 -1.42 -10.88 5.49
C ARG A 105 -2.23 -12.15 5.32
N ARG A 106 -3.43 -12.06 4.73
CA ARG A 106 -4.30 -13.23 4.53
C ARG A 106 -3.86 -13.98 3.27
N PRO A 107 -3.98 -15.33 3.25
CA PRO A 107 -3.71 -16.10 2.04
C PRO A 107 -4.54 -15.61 0.86
N VAL A 108 -3.93 -15.45 -0.31
CA VAL A 108 -4.63 -14.93 -1.51
C VAL A 108 -5.78 -15.81 -1.98
N ALA A 109 -5.77 -17.09 -1.61
CA ALA A 109 -6.89 -18.01 -1.85
C ALA A 109 -8.17 -17.64 -1.08
N SER A 110 -8.02 -16.91 0.03
CA SER A 110 -9.15 -16.43 0.85
C SER A 110 -9.74 -15.10 0.38
N TRP A 111 -9.10 -14.45 -0.61
CA TRP A 111 -9.55 -13.16 -1.11
C TRP A 111 -10.86 -13.30 -1.89
N SER A 112 -11.81 -12.40 -1.58
CA SER A 112 -13.08 -12.30 -2.29
C SER A 112 -12.95 -11.40 -3.52
N ALA A 113 -13.40 -11.87 -4.67
CA ALA A 113 -13.41 -11.06 -5.89
C ALA A 113 -14.28 -9.79 -5.77
N ALA A 114 -15.42 -9.89 -5.06
CA ALA A 114 -16.36 -8.78 -4.94
C ALA A 114 -15.89 -7.69 -3.96
N ARG A 115 -14.96 -8.01 -3.05
CA ARG A 115 -14.50 -7.10 -2.01
C ARG A 115 -13.03 -6.78 -2.15
N ASP A 116 -12.17 -7.79 -2.12
CA ASP A 116 -10.73 -7.63 -1.95
C ASP A 116 -10.06 -7.31 -3.28
N ASP A 117 -10.38 -8.05 -4.35
CA ASP A 117 -9.89 -7.74 -5.69
C ASP A 117 -10.41 -6.36 -6.13
N ALA A 118 -11.70 -6.09 -5.91
CA ALA A 118 -12.30 -4.79 -6.21
C ALA A 118 -11.60 -3.62 -5.46
N TRP A 119 -11.27 -3.81 -4.18
CA TRP A 119 -10.59 -2.79 -3.38
C TRP A 119 -9.19 -2.47 -3.89
N VAL A 120 -8.44 -3.51 -4.32
CA VAL A 120 -7.10 -3.38 -4.91
C VAL A 120 -7.15 -2.71 -6.28
N LEU A 121 -8.08 -3.12 -7.14
CA LEU A 121 -8.22 -2.60 -8.51
C LEU A 121 -8.66 -1.14 -8.53
N ASP A 122 -9.44 -0.69 -7.54
CA ASP A 122 -9.82 0.72 -7.33
C ASP A 122 -8.64 1.60 -6.85
N ARG A 123 -7.52 0.98 -6.45
CA ARG A 123 -6.35 1.66 -5.90
C ARG A 123 -5.05 1.17 -6.55
N PRO A 124 -4.89 1.34 -7.88
CA PRO A 124 -3.65 0.93 -8.53
C PRO A 124 -2.48 1.76 -7.99
N GLY A 125 -1.44 1.07 -7.53
CA GLY A 125 -0.24 1.73 -7.00
C GLY A 125 -0.46 2.46 -5.68
N VAL A 126 -1.08 1.79 -4.70
CA VAL A 126 -1.27 2.33 -3.34
C VAL A 126 0.00 3.02 -2.81
N GLN A 127 -0.08 4.32 -2.57
CA GLN A 127 1.01 5.11 -1.99
C GLN A 127 0.67 5.54 -0.56
N LEU A 128 1.57 5.29 0.39
CA LEU A 128 1.44 5.78 1.76
C LEU A 128 1.88 7.24 1.84
N LEU A 129 0.99 8.15 2.22
CA LEU A 129 1.30 9.56 2.53
C LEU A 129 2.21 10.22 1.47
N PRO A 130 1.80 10.27 0.19
CA PRO A 130 2.63 10.91 -0.84
C PRO A 130 2.88 12.38 -0.51
N GLY A 131 4.08 12.85 -0.81
CA GLY A 131 4.57 14.19 -0.45
C GLY A 131 5.13 14.30 0.97
N TRP A 132 5.18 13.19 1.74
CA TRP A 132 5.88 13.13 3.01
C TRP A 132 7.28 12.54 2.82
N TYR A 133 8.29 13.26 3.31
CA TYR A 133 9.71 12.96 3.10
C TYR A 133 10.46 12.67 4.40
N ASP A 134 9.75 12.51 5.51
CA ASP A 134 10.35 12.07 6.76
C ASP A 134 10.90 10.63 6.58
N ASP A 135 12.16 10.37 6.98
CA ASP A 135 12.85 9.09 6.71
C ASP A 135 12.06 7.85 7.14
N TRP A 136 11.37 7.95 8.29
CA TRP A 136 10.54 6.88 8.82
C TRP A 136 9.29 6.60 7.96
N VAL A 137 8.79 7.60 7.22
CA VAL A 137 7.70 7.43 6.25
C VAL A 137 8.23 6.84 4.95
N LEU A 138 9.39 7.30 4.47
CA LEU A 138 10.00 6.79 3.23
C LEU A 138 10.31 5.29 3.34
N ALA A 139 10.86 4.85 4.47
CA ALA A 139 11.10 3.44 4.74
C ALA A 139 9.80 2.61 4.72
N GLU A 140 8.73 3.15 5.29
CA GLU A 140 7.43 2.48 5.32
C GLU A 140 6.73 2.49 3.95
N GLN A 141 6.87 3.56 3.17
CA GLN A 141 6.37 3.62 1.79
C GLN A 141 6.98 2.50 0.94
N ALA A 142 8.31 2.35 0.99
CA ALA A 142 9.01 1.29 0.26
C ALA A 142 8.53 -0.11 0.71
N ARG A 143 8.44 -0.32 2.03
CA ARG A 143 7.96 -1.58 2.62
C ARG A 143 6.53 -1.91 2.19
N LEU A 144 5.62 -0.93 2.24
CA LEU A 144 4.22 -1.12 1.89
C LEU A 144 4.06 -1.41 0.39
N GLN A 145 4.80 -0.70 -0.46
CA GLN A 145 4.78 -0.92 -1.90
C GLN A 145 5.17 -2.35 -2.25
N GLU A 146 6.24 -2.86 -1.64
CA GLU A 146 6.69 -4.25 -1.85
C GLU A 146 5.63 -5.27 -1.39
N LEU A 147 5.06 -5.09 -0.19
CA LEU A 147 4.01 -5.97 0.33
C LEU A 147 2.76 -5.98 -0.56
N TYR A 148 2.33 -4.80 -1.01
CA TYR A 148 1.20 -4.66 -1.92
C TYR A 148 1.47 -5.37 -3.25
N VAL A 149 2.59 -5.07 -3.89
CA VAL A 149 2.99 -5.67 -5.18
C VAL A 149 3.05 -7.19 -5.09
N ASN A 150 3.68 -7.74 -4.05
CA ASN A 150 3.81 -9.18 -3.87
C ASN A 150 2.44 -9.86 -3.66
N ALA A 151 1.56 -9.30 -2.82
CA ALA A 151 0.27 -9.90 -2.54
C ALA A 151 -0.67 -9.87 -3.77
N VAL A 152 -0.68 -8.76 -4.53
CA VAL A 152 -1.50 -8.63 -5.74
C VAL A 152 -0.97 -9.52 -6.86
N GLU A 153 0.35 -9.67 -6.96
CA GLU A 153 0.99 -10.61 -7.88
C GLU A 153 0.62 -12.07 -7.55
N GLU A 154 0.74 -12.47 -6.29
CA GLU A 154 0.38 -13.83 -5.86
C GLU A 154 -1.12 -14.10 -6.11
N ARG A 155 -1.98 -13.09 -5.91
CA ARG A 155 -3.40 -13.18 -6.25
C ARG A 155 -3.63 -13.32 -7.76
N ALA A 156 -2.89 -12.60 -8.59
CA ALA A 156 -2.97 -12.73 -10.04
C ALA A 156 -2.53 -14.11 -10.52
N GLU A 157 -1.45 -14.66 -9.95
CA GLU A 157 -0.99 -16.03 -10.20
C GLU A 157 -2.05 -17.05 -9.80
N PHE A 158 -2.68 -16.87 -8.63
CA PHE A 158 -3.78 -17.71 -8.16
C PHE A 158 -4.95 -17.69 -9.15
N CYS A 159 -5.37 -16.52 -9.63
CA CYS A 159 -6.43 -16.41 -10.64
C CYS A 159 -6.06 -17.14 -11.95
N LEU A 160 -4.82 -17.02 -12.44
CA LEU A 160 -4.37 -17.75 -13.63
C LEU A 160 -4.44 -19.27 -13.43
N ALA A 161 -3.97 -19.76 -12.27
CA ALA A 161 -3.99 -21.19 -11.95
C ALA A 161 -5.43 -21.76 -11.95
N HIS A 162 -6.42 -20.95 -11.59
CA HIS A 162 -7.83 -21.31 -11.56
C HIS A 162 -8.60 -20.94 -12.84
N ARG A 163 -7.89 -20.63 -13.93
CA ARG A 163 -8.45 -20.26 -15.25
C ARG A 163 -9.31 -19.00 -15.26
N ASP A 164 -9.16 -18.14 -14.26
CA ASP A 164 -9.83 -16.86 -14.17
C ASP A 164 -8.96 -15.76 -14.81
N VAL A 165 -8.82 -15.88 -16.13
CA VAL A 165 -7.82 -15.12 -16.90
C VAL A 165 -8.12 -13.62 -16.92
N HIS A 166 -9.38 -13.22 -16.91
CA HIS A 166 -9.77 -11.81 -16.90
C HIS A 166 -9.37 -11.11 -15.59
N ARG A 167 -9.60 -11.75 -14.43
CA ARG A 167 -9.19 -11.17 -13.14
C ARG A 167 -7.68 -11.14 -13.01
N ALA A 168 -7.01 -12.21 -13.42
CA ALA A 168 -5.56 -12.24 -13.48
C ALA A 168 -4.97 -11.09 -14.32
N LEU A 169 -5.55 -10.83 -15.50
CA LEU A 169 -5.10 -9.73 -16.37
C LEU A 169 -5.26 -8.38 -15.67
N ALA A 170 -6.40 -8.12 -15.03
CA ALA A 170 -6.65 -6.87 -14.32
C ALA A 170 -5.66 -6.66 -13.17
N LEU A 171 -5.46 -7.68 -12.34
CA LEU A 171 -4.52 -7.63 -11.21
C LEU A 171 -3.07 -7.49 -11.68
N ALA A 172 -2.67 -8.20 -12.74
CA ALA A 172 -1.33 -8.09 -13.30
C ALA A 172 -1.02 -6.68 -13.85
N ARG A 173 -2.04 -5.98 -14.40
CA ARG A 173 -1.91 -4.56 -14.78
C ARG A 173 -1.65 -3.69 -13.57
N THR A 174 -2.40 -3.91 -12.49
CA THR A 174 -2.18 -3.20 -11.22
C THR A 174 -0.76 -3.40 -10.68
N VAL A 175 -0.20 -4.61 -10.79
CA VAL A 175 1.20 -4.87 -10.44
C VAL A 175 2.17 -4.13 -11.37
N GLN A 176 1.92 -4.14 -12.69
CA GLN A 176 2.77 -3.43 -13.66
C GLN A 176 2.76 -1.92 -13.42
N ASP A 177 1.61 -1.32 -13.13
CA ASP A 177 1.49 0.12 -12.85
C ASP A 177 2.27 0.50 -11.56
N ALA A 178 2.23 -0.39 -10.56
CA ALA A 178 2.93 -0.20 -9.29
C ALA A 178 4.44 -0.48 -9.37
N ALA A 179 4.87 -1.41 -10.22
CA ALA A 179 6.27 -1.79 -10.41
C ALA A 179 6.59 -2.04 -11.90
N PRO A 180 6.79 -0.97 -12.72
CA PRO A 180 6.90 -1.09 -14.17
C PRO A 180 8.07 -1.96 -14.67
N LEU A 181 9.16 -2.03 -13.89
CA LEU A 181 10.36 -2.81 -14.20
C LEU A 181 10.29 -4.27 -13.70
N ARG A 182 9.18 -4.69 -13.08
CA ARG A 182 9.03 -6.03 -12.51
C ARG A 182 8.71 -7.08 -13.58
N GLU A 183 9.66 -7.97 -13.86
CA GLU A 183 9.50 -9.01 -14.89
C GLU A 183 8.33 -9.98 -14.65
N SER A 184 8.06 -10.33 -13.40
CA SER A 184 6.97 -11.26 -13.05
C SER A 184 5.59 -10.69 -13.39
N ALA A 185 5.39 -9.37 -13.25
CA ALA A 185 4.18 -8.68 -13.68
C ALA A 185 3.97 -8.81 -15.20
N VAL A 186 5.04 -8.64 -15.97
CA VAL A 186 5.02 -8.77 -17.43
C VAL A 186 4.79 -10.23 -17.85
N CYS A 187 5.39 -11.18 -17.14
CA CYS A 187 5.15 -12.60 -17.36
C CYS A 187 3.66 -12.96 -17.16
N LEU A 188 3.05 -12.44 -16.09
CA LEU A 188 1.63 -12.60 -15.81
C LEU A 188 0.75 -12.04 -16.93
N LEU A 189 1.04 -10.82 -17.39
CA LEU A 189 0.31 -10.17 -18.47
C LEU A 189 0.40 -10.95 -19.78
N ILE A 190 1.59 -11.40 -20.17
CA ILE A 190 1.79 -12.22 -21.38
C ILE A 190 1.00 -13.53 -21.28
N ARG A 191 1.12 -14.24 -20.15
CA ARG A 191 0.37 -15.49 -19.91
C ARG A 191 -1.13 -15.26 -19.93
N ALA A 192 -1.62 -14.17 -19.34
CA ALA A 192 -3.03 -13.83 -19.33
C ALA A 192 -3.54 -13.49 -20.75
N HIS A 193 -2.80 -12.68 -21.51
CA HIS A 193 -3.15 -12.36 -22.89
C HIS A 193 -3.21 -13.62 -23.77
N ARG A 194 -2.22 -14.52 -23.67
CA ARG A 194 -2.25 -15.81 -24.39
C ARG A 194 -3.40 -16.71 -23.95
N GLY A 195 -3.72 -16.74 -22.64
CA GLY A 195 -4.87 -17.47 -22.11
C GLY A 195 -6.22 -16.98 -22.65
N LEU A 196 -6.31 -15.72 -23.10
CA LEU A 196 -7.47 -15.14 -23.78
C LEU A 196 -7.41 -15.27 -25.31
N GLY A 197 -6.36 -15.89 -25.88
CA GLY A 197 -6.13 -15.96 -27.33
C GLY A 197 -5.62 -14.64 -27.95
N ASN A 198 -5.24 -13.65 -27.12
CA ASN A 198 -4.80 -12.33 -27.56
C ASN A 198 -3.29 -12.30 -27.83
N GLU A 199 -2.81 -13.09 -28.79
CA GLU A 199 -1.38 -13.23 -29.10
C GLU A 199 -0.72 -11.89 -29.49
N THR A 200 -1.45 -11.04 -30.21
CA THR A 200 -0.98 -9.68 -30.57
C THR A 200 -0.74 -8.81 -29.34
N GLU A 201 -1.62 -8.87 -28.35
CA GLU A 201 -1.46 -8.10 -27.11
C GLU A 201 -0.31 -8.64 -26.26
N ALA A 202 -0.15 -9.97 -26.18
CA ALA A 202 1.00 -10.59 -25.52
C ALA A 202 2.33 -10.09 -26.11
N ARG A 203 2.43 -10.02 -27.44
CA ARG A 203 3.61 -9.46 -28.14
C ARG A 203 3.80 -7.97 -27.83
N ARG A 204 2.73 -7.17 -27.87
CA ARG A 204 2.80 -5.73 -27.53
C ARG A 204 3.29 -5.51 -26.10
N THR A 205 2.80 -6.29 -25.13
CA THR A 205 3.26 -6.22 -23.74
C THR A 205 4.77 -6.47 -23.63
N PHE A 206 5.27 -7.51 -24.28
CA PHE A 206 6.71 -7.82 -24.29
C PHE A 206 7.54 -6.70 -24.93
N GLU A 207 7.14 -6.22 -26.11
CA GLU A 207 7.89 -5.18 -26.83
C GLU A 207 7.93 -3.86 -26.05
N GLY A 208 6.81 -3.49 -25.42
CA GLY A 208 6.75 -2.33 -24.53
C GLY A 208 7.68 -2.48 -23.32
N PHE A 209 7.68 -3.65 -22.68
CA PHE A 209 8.59 -3.92 -21.56
C PHE A 209 10.06 -3.93 -21.98
N ARG A 210 10.39 -4.53 -23.12
CA ARG A 210 11.75 -4.54 -23.67
C ARG A 210 12.26 -3.12 -23.90
N ALA A 211 11.44 -2.26 -24.49
CA ALA A 211 11.78 -0.86 -24.71
C ALA A 211 11.99 -0.11 -23.38
N LEU A 212 11.15 -0.39 -22.38
CA LEU A 212 11.28 0.21 -21.04
C LEU A 212 12.59 -0.21 -20.35
N VAL A 213 12.89 -1.52 -20.28
CA VAL A 213 14.12 -2.03 -19.65
C VAL A 213 15.37 -1.49 -20.34
N ALA A 214 15.37 -1.45 -21.67
CA ALA A 214 16.49 -0.88 -22.43
C ALA A 214 16.68 0.62 -22.13
N ARG A 215 15.59 1.37 -21.96
CA ARG A 215 15.63 2.81 -21.66
C ARG A 215 16.08 3.10 -20.23
N GLU A 216 15.54 2.40 -19.24
CA GLU A 216 15.78 2.70 -17.82
C GLU A 216 17.04 2.03 -17.27
N LEU A 217 17.36 0.82 -17.75
CA LEU A 217 18.46 0.00 -17.21
C LEU A 217 19.60 -0.23 -18.23
N GLY A 218 19.39 0.03 -19.52
CA GLY A 218 20.37 -0.30 -20.56
C GLY A 218 20.51 -1.81 -20.83
N GLU A 219 19.56 -2.61 -20.34
CA GLU A 219 19.60 -4.07 -20.40
C GLU A 219 18.55 -4.65 -21.36
N GLN A 220 18.51 -5.99 -21.47
CA GLN A 220 17.47 -6.73 -22.18
C GLN A 220 16.64 -7.56 -21.18
N PRO A 221 15.35 -7.82 -21.46
CA PRO A 221 14.55 -8.74 -20.65
C PRO A 221 15.20 -10.12 -20.53
N SER A 222 15.00 -10.77 -19.40
CA SER A 222 15.53 -12.10 -19.13
C SER A 222 15.01 -13.18 -20.09
N ASP A 223 15.72 -14.30 -20.17
CA ASP A 223 15.29 -15.46 -20.95
C ASP A 223 13.93 -16.01 -20.51
N ARG A 224 13.59 -15.87 -19.22
CA ARG A 224 12.27 -16.24 -18.70
C ARG A 224 11.17 -15.46 -19.43
N VAL A 225 11.32 -14.14 -19.56
CA VAL A 225 10.32 -13.29 -20.23
C VAL A 225 10.32 -13.57 -21.73
N ARG A 226 11.51 -13.69 -22.36
CA ARG A 226 11.66 -13.99 -23.79
C ARG A 226 11.01 -15.32 -24.19
N GLY A 227 11.17 -16.35 -23.36
CA GLY A 227 10.63 -17.69 -23.60
C GLY A 227 9.11 -17.72 -23.67
N LEU A 228 8.40 -16.78 -23.04
CA LEU A 228 6.93 -16.74 -23.03
C LEU A 228 6.31 -16.39 -24.39
N LEU A 229 7.07 -15.84 -25.33
CA LEU A 229 6.62 -15.58 -26.70
C LEU A 229 6.97 -16.70 -27.70
N GLN A 230 7.70 -17.72 -27.26
CA GLN A 230 7.94 -18.87 -28.11
C GLN A 230 6.63 -19.67 -28.27
N PRO A 231 6.40 -20.27 -29.47
CA PRO A 231 5.31 -21.22 -29.64
C PRO A 231 5.45 -22.32 -28.60
N LEU A 232 4.34 -22.71 -27.96
CA LEU A 232 4.37 -23.88 -27.08
C LEU A 232 4.73 -25.08 -27.98
N PRO A 233 5.73 -25.90 -27.62
CA PRO A 233 6.05 -27.09 -28.41
C PRO A 233 4.86 -28.05 -28.37
N GLY A 234 4.15 -28.17 -29.50
CA GLY A 234 3.02 -29.08 -29.70
C GLY A 234 1.65 -28.43 -29.43
N ALA A 235 1.05 -27.87 -30.48
CA ALA A 235 -0.39 -27.63 -30.60
C ALA A 235 -0.95 -28.62 -31.64
#